data_AF-A0A353Q793-F1
#
_entry.id   AF-A0A353Q793-F1
#
_cell.length_a   1.000
_cell.length_b   1.000
_cell.length_c   1.000
_cell.angle_alpha   90.00
_cell.angle_beta   90.00
_cell.angle_gamma   90.00
#
_symmetry.space_group_name_H-M   'P 1'
#
loop_
_entity.id
_entity.type
_entity.pdbx_description
1 polymer ?
#
loop_
_entity_poly.entity_id
_entity_poly.type
_entity_poly.pdbx_seq_one_letter_code
_entity_poly.pdbx_strand_id
1 'polypeptide(L)'
;MKTIDNARFDRERFRRNKYEYGEIRDAFPEKIQELLDSSFDLLSPFIEIIDPARSELREALIEHTLKQYPELDVAGKPWLTRYIIDITDMAANSIASDIFRELQHISEGQPYNPPEKYERYVTFYARPRVPKLKTKEDFRFLKDIPDDVLTQWVEEDNQEEIEACEYLNGLKSAFIEVVQPTLFKYFKASLDELDAEGWNRYGIAVGAAFECYREDCDDLCYYLEKGCLDEDSGLDFYHFAIQMQHEQNEKYMSPANK
;
A
#
# COMPACT_ATOMS: atom_id res chain seq x y z
N MET A 1 -15.15 12.86 19.72
CA MET A 1 -13.84 12.19 19.62
C MET A 1 -12.76 13.22 19.85
N LYS A 2 -11.93 13.05 20.89
CA LYS A 2 -10.66 13.77 20.98
C LYS A 2 -9.70 13.01 20.07
N THR A 3 -9.20 13.67 19.04
CA THR A 3 -8.06 13.20 18.24
C THR A 3 -6.97 12.72 19.19
N ILE A 4 -6.55 11.47 19.04
CA ILE A 4 -5.33 10.98 19.67
C ILE A 4 -4.21 11.77 18.99
N ASP A 5 -3.69 12.79 19.68
CA ASP A 5 -2.46 13.48 19.31
C ASP A 5 -1.32 12.48 19.48
N ASN A 6 -1.17 11.58 18.49
CA ASN A 6 0.08 10.88 18.26
C ASN A 6 1.11 11.97 17.98
N ALA A 7 2.03 12.18 18.93
CA ALA A 7 3.10 13.17 18.94
C ALA A 7 3.48 13.63 17.53
N ARG A 8 2.78 14.65 17.03
CA ARG A 8 3.02 15.20 15.70
C ARG A 8 4.34 15.95 15.83
N PHE A 9 5.36 15.57 15.08
CA PHE A 9 6.60 16.34 15.04
C PHE A 9 6.26 17.80 14.72
N ASP A 10 6.60 18.71 15.64
CA ASP A 10 6.28 20.13 15.50
C ASP A 10 7.14 20.73 14.38
N ARG A 11 6.59 20.74 13.17
CA ARG A 11 7.23 21.25 11.95
C ARG A 11 7.72 22.68 12.12
N GLU A 12 6.96 23.52 12.81
CA GLU A 12 7.34 24.91 13.06
C GLU A 12 8.51 25.00 14.05
N ARG A 13 8.52 24.14 15.06
CA ARG A 13 9.69 24.00 15.94
C ARG A 13 10.92 23.47 15.19
N PHE A 14 10.78 22.49 14.31
CA PHE A 14 11.89 21.99 13.51
C PHE A 14 12.47 23.07 12.60
N ARG A 15 11.62 23.80 11.86
CA ARG A 15 12.02 24.92 11.00
C ARG A 15 12.73 26.01 11.76
N ARG A 16 12.20 26.40 12.91
CA ARG A 16 12.83 27.37 13.82
C ARG A 16 14.19 26.86 14.30
N ASN A 17 14.30 25.62 14.76
CA ASN A 17 15.58 25.06 15.20
C ASN A 17 16.61 25.02 14.06
N LYS A 18 16.18 24.68 12.83
CA LYS A 18 17.05 24.68 11.64
C LYS A 18 17.52 26.09 11.29
N TYR A 19 16.61 27.07 11.36
CA TYR A 19 16.94 28.49 11.15
C TYR A 19 17.91 29.01 12.21
N GLU A 20 17.59 28.81 13.49
CA GLU A 20 18.46 29.21 14.61
C GLU A 20 19.84 28.58 14.50
N TYR A 21 19.91 27.27 14.19
CA TYR A 21 21.18 26.60 13.93
C TYR A 21 21.96 27.24 12.77
N GLY A 22 21.30 27.56 11.66
CA GLY A 22 21.92 28.25 10.52
C GLY A 22 22.56 29.59 10.89
N GLU A 23 21.92 30.37 11.76
CA GLU A 23 22.43 31.67 12.23
C GLU A 23 23.68 31.56 13.11
N ILE A 24 23.85 30.45 13.83
CA ILE A 24 24.98 30.23 14.74
C ILE A 24 25.95 29.13 14.28
N ARG A 25 25.73 28.57 13.08
CA ARG A 25 26.44 27.40 12.56
C ARG A 25 27.96 27.57 12.61
N ASP A 26 28.43 28.71 12.13
CA ASP A 26 29.87 29.00 12.00
C ASP A 26 30.57 29.25 13.34
N ALA A 27 29.79 29.40 14.43
CA ALA A 27 30.33 29.49 15.78
C ALA A 27 30.70 28.12 16.38
N PHE A 28 30.25 27.02 15.77
CA PHE A 28 30.57 25.67 16.23
C PHE A 28 31.86 25.13 15.60
N PRO A 29 32.58 24.23 16.29
CA PRO A 29 33.67 23.46 15.69
C PRO A 29 33.19 22.63 14.49
N GLU A 30 34.03 22.45 13.47
CA GLU A 30 33.70 21.72 12.22
C GLU A 30 33.01 20.37 12.46
N LYS A 31 33.53 19.55 13.38
CA LYS A 31 32.95 18.23 13.70
C LYS A 31 31.51 18.31 14.22
N ILE A 32 31.16 19.39 14.91
CA ILE A 32 29.79 19.62 15.40
C ILE A 32 28.90 20.13 14.27
N GLN A 33 29.43 20.96 13.37
CA GLN A 33 28.71 21.39 12.16
C GLN A 33 28.36 20.17 11.31
N GLU A 34 29.33 19.30 11.00
CA GLU A 34 29.10 18.08 10.21
C GLU A 34 28.00 17.18 10.82
N LEU A 35 28.03 17.00 12.15
CA LEU A 35 27.04 16.19 12.85
C LEU A 35 25.62 16.80 12.76
N LEU A 36 25.51 18.10 12.99
CA LEU A 36 24.23 18.80 12.99
C LEU A 36 23.67 18.97 11.58
N ASP A 37 24.51 19.31 10.61
CA ASP A 37 24.17 19.35 9.18
C ASP A 37 23.61 18.00 8.74
N SER A 38 24.34 16.91 9.00
CA SER A 38 23.89 15.55 8.68
C SER A 38 22.57 15.18 9.37
N SER A 39 22.37 15.61 10.62
CA SER A 39 21.12 15.35 11.34
C SER A 39 19.94 16.12 10.73
N PHE A 40 20.13 17.39 10.37
CA PHE A 40 19.09 18.18 9.71
C PHE A 40 18.78 17.66 8.31
N ASP A 41 19.79 17.27 7.55
CA ASP A 41 19.62 16.71 6.21
C ASP A 41 18.89 15.36 6.26
N LEU A 42 19.21 14.52 7.25
CA LEU A 42 18.50 13.26 7.48
C LEU A 42 17.03 13.46 7.87
N LEU A 43 16.75 14.41 8.78
CA LEU A 43 15.40 14.60 9.34
C LEU A 43 14.48 15.46 8.46
N SER A 44 15.05 16.36 7.64
CA SER A 44 14.27 17.34 6.88
C SER A 44 13.24 16.67 5.95
N PRO A 45 13.54 15.60 5.20
CA PRO A 45 12.54 14.94 4.36
C PRO A 45 11.39 14.33 5.15
N PHE A 46 11.67 13.72 6.30
CA PHE A 46 10.64 13.13 7.15
C PHE A 46 9.64 14.19 7.63
N ILE A 47 10.15 15.31 8.11
CA ILE A 47 9.32 16.36 8.73
C ILE A 47 8.62 17.23 7.69
N GLU A 48 9.29 17.54 6.57
CA GLU A 48 8.77 18.47 5.57
C GLU A 48 7.91 17.80 4.50
N ILE A 49 8.14 16.51 4.22
CA ILE A 49 7.55 15.79 3.08
C ILE A 49 6.81 14.53 3.52
N ILE A 50 7.51 13.56 4.15
CA ILE A 50 6.96 12.21 4.40
C ILE A 50 5.83 12.24 5.43
N ASP A 51 6.03 12.83 6.61
CA ASP A 51 5.01 12.87 7.66
C ASP A 51 3.75 13.66 7.23
N PRO A 52 3.88 14.85 6.59
CA PRO A 52 2.72 15.54 6.02
C PRO A 52 2.00 14.72 4.95
N ALA A 53 2.73 14.08 4.03
CA ALA A 53 2.15 13.23 2.99
C ALA A 53 1.40 12.04 3.60
N ARG A 54 2.03 11.32 4.54
CA ARG A 54 1.41 10.20 5.27
C ARG A 54 0.12 10.63 5.96
N SER A 55 0.13 11.76 6.67
CA SER A 55 -1.05 12.25 7.39
C SER A 55 -2.24 12.49 6.45
N GLU A 56 -1.99 13.15 5.31
CA GLU A 56 -3.01 13.48 4.33
C GLU A 56 -3.49 12.24 3.55
N LEU A 57 -2.56 11.34 3.21
CA LEU A 57 -2.87 10.04 2.59
C LEU A 57 -3.75 9.19 3.50
N ARG A 58 -3.42 9.09 4.80
CA ARG A 58 -4.20 8.29 5.74
C ARG A 58 -5.64 8.78 5.82
N GLU A 59 -5.85 10.08 5.94
CA GLU A 59 -7.21 10.66 6.00
C GLU A 59 -8.00 10.36 4.73
N ALA A 60 -7.38 10.53 3.56
CA ALA A 60 -7.99 10.23 2.27
C ALA A 60 -8.30 8.73 2.09
N LEU A 61 -7.38 7.87 2.54
CA LEU A 61 -7.53 6.41 2.46
C LEU A 61 -8.61 5.89 3.39
N ILE A 62 -8.80 6.45 4.59
CA ILE A 62 -9.91 6.05 5.48
C ILE A 62 -11.27 6.26 4.79
N GLU A 63 -11.47 7.44 4.17
CA GLU A 63 -12.71 7.72 3.44
C GLU A 63 -12.87 6.80 2.23
N HIS A 64 -11.77 6.53 1.52
CA HIS A 64 -11.75 5.62 0.38
C HIS A 64 -12.11 4.19 0.78
N THR A 65 -11.53 3.65 1.85
CA THR A 65 -11.81 2.29 2.35
C THR A 65 -13.29 2.10 2.64
N LEU A 66 -13.93 3.04 3.34
CA LEU A 66 -15.36 2.94 3.65
C LEU A 66 -16.26 3.00 2.42
N LYS A 67 -15.83 3.70 1.35
CA LYS A 67 -16.56 3.73 0.07
C LYS A 67 -16.37 2.45 -0.74
N GLN A 68 -15.16 1.90 -0.72
CA GLN A 68 -14.77 0.74 -1.52
C GLN A 68 -15.24 -0.58 -0.90
N TYR A 69 -15.26 -0.66 0.43
CA TYR A 69 -15.66 -1.81 1.22
C TYR A 69 -16.79 -1.42 2.19
N PRO A 70 -18.02 -1.19 1.69
CA PRO A 70 -19.14 -0.72 2.50
C PRO A 70 -19.53 -1.70 3.64
N GLU A 71 -19.19 -2.98 3.53
CA GLU A 71 -19.36 -3.99 4.57
C GLU A 71 -18.55 -3.71 5.84
N LEU A 72 -17.51 -2.88 5.76
CA LEU A 72 -16.71 -2.47 6.92
C LEU A 72 -17.36 -1.31 7.71
N ASP A 73 -18.35 -0.62 7.14
CA ASP A 73 -19.10 0.45 7.82
C ASP A 73 -20.23 -0.12 8.70
N VAL A 74 -19.83 -0.79 9.79
CA VAL A 74 -20.78 -1.46 10.69
C VAL A 74 -21.08 -0.63 11.93
N ALA A 75 -22.35 -0.22 12.05
CA ALA A 75 -22.84 0.47 13.24
C ALA A 75 -22.66 -0.37 14.52
N GLY A 76 -22.13 0.26 15.57
CA GLY A 76 -21.93 -0.38 16.87
C GLY A 76 -20.64 -1.19 17.02
N LYS A 77 -19.78 -1.24 16.00
CA LYS A 77 -18.45 -1.90 16.06
C LYS A 77 -17.29 -0.88 15.94
N PRO A 78 -17.05 -0.01 16.93
CA PRO A 78 -16.03 1.06 16.85
C PRO A 78 -14.58 0.54 16.72
N TRP A 79 -14.31 -0.72 17.06
CA TRP A 79 -13.00 -1.34 16.85
C TRP A 79 -12.68 -1.60 15.37
N LEU A 80 -13.69 -1.76 14.50
CA LEU A 80 -13.45 -1.86 13.06
C LEU A 80 -12.84 -0.57 12.50
N THR A 81 -13.28 0.59 13.00
CA THR A 81 -12.65 1.87 12.65
C THR A 81 -11.18 1.91 13.05
N ARG A 82 -10.79 1.29 14.17
CA ARG A 82 -9.37 1.19 14.56
C ARG A 82 -8.59 0.35 13.55
N TYR A 83 -9.09 -0.81 13.13
CA TYR A 83 -8.42 -1.63 12.13
C TYR A 83 -8.31 -0.92 10.77
N ILE A 84 -9.35 -0.21 10.33
CA ILE A 84 -9.27 0.63 9.12
C ILE A 84 -8.18 1.69 9.28
N ILE A 85 -8.07 2.32 10.45
CA ILE A 85 -7.00 3.28 10.73
C ILE A 85 -5.63 2.59 10.67
N ASP A 86 -5.47 1.40 11.23
CA ASP A 86 -4.19 0.66 11.21
C ASP A 86 -3.77 0.32 9.77
N ILE A 87 -4.69 -0.21 8.96
CA ILE A 87 -4.44 -0.56 7.55
C ILE A 87 -4.07 0.68 6.73
N THR A 88 -4.87 1.74 6.86
CA THR A 88 -4.66 2.98 6.09
C THR A 88 -3.42 3.74 6.53
N ASP A 89 -3.03 3.68 7.81
CA ASP A 89 -1.80 4.28 8.31
C ASP A 89 -0.56 3.53 7.81
N MET A 90 -0.60 2.20 7.74
CA MET A 90 0.47 1.41 7.14
C MET A 90 0.59 1.70 5.64
N ALA A 91 -0.53 1.67 4.90
CA ALA A 91 -0.55 1.99 3.47
C ALA A 91 0.00 3.39 3.21
N ALA A 92 -0.47 4.40 3.95
CA ALA A 92 0.01 5.78 3.83
C ALA A 92 1.51 5.90 4.14
N ASN A 93 2.00 5.18 5.16
CA ASN A 93 3.40 5.18 5.54
C ASN A 93 4.30 4.55 4.47
N SER A 94 3.90 3.39 3.94
CA SER A 94 4.60 2.70 2.85
C SER A 94 4.64 3.58 1.61
N ILE A 95 3.51 4.15 1.19
CA ILE A 95 3.44 5.06 0.04
C ILE A 95 4.40 6.25 0.22
N ALA A 96 4.27 6.99 1.33
CA ALA A 96 5.06 8.22 1.54
C ALA A 96 6.56 7.93 1.64
N SER A 97 6.96 6.86 2.32
CA SER A 97 8.36 6.51 2.55
C SER A 97 9.00 5.84 1.34
N ASP A 98 8.28 4.91 0.69
CA ASP A 98 8.81 4.12 -0.43
C ASP A 98 8.93 4.97 -1.67
N ILE A 99 7.96 5.86 -1.94
CA ILE A 99 8.06 6.80 -3.04
C ILE A 99 9.19 7.78 -2.80
N PHE A 100 9.35 8.34 -1.59
CA PHE A 100 10.47 9.21 -1.30
C PHE A 100 11.81 8.53 -1.61
N ARG A 101 12.01 7.33 -1.06
CA ARG A 101 13.22 6.54 -1.25
C ARG A 101 13.46 6.19 -2.71
N GLU A 102 12.40 5.81 -3.43
CA GLU A 102 12.53 5.43 -4.84
C GLU A 102 12.84 6.63 -5.73
N LEU A 103 12.22 7.78 -5.47
CA LEU A 103 12.55 9.04 -6.15
C LEU A 103 13.99 9.48 -5.87
N GLN A 104 14.47 9.28 -4.63
CA GLN A 104 15.87 9.53 -4.29
C GLN A 104 16.80 8.60 -5.09
N HIS A 105 16.53 7.28 -5.10
CA HIS A 105 17.32 6.33 -5.90
C HIS A 105 17.35 6.69 -7.39
N ILE A 106 16.23 7.14 -7.96
CA ILE A 106 16.16 7.60 -9.35
C ILE A 106 17.05 8.84 -9.54
N SER A 107 16.95 9.83 -8.66
CA SER A 107 17.74 11.07 -8.75
C SER A 107 19.25 10.83 -8.63
N GLU A 108 19.66 9.80 -7.87
CA GLU A 108 21.04 9.38 -7.70
C GLU A 108 21.54 8.46 -8.83
N GLY A 109 20.68 8.15 -9.81
CA GLY A 109 21.01 7.25 -10.92
C GLY A 109 21.20 5.79 -10.51
N GLN A 110 20.64 5.39 -9.37
CA GLN A 110 20.70 4.01 -8.91
C GLN A 110 19.77 3.13 -9.76
N PRO A 111 20.23 1.96 -10.23
CA PRO A 111 19.38 1.04 -10.97
C PRO A 111 18.28 0.44 -10.07
N TYR A 112 17.19 -0.03 -10.68
CA TYR A 112 16.17 -0.78 -9.94
C TYR A 112 16.76 -2.05 -9.30
N ASN A 113 16.39 -2.32 -8.05
CA ASN A 113 16.87 -3.47 -7.29
C ASN A 113 15.69 -4.23 -6.66
N PRO A 114 15.52 -5.55 -6.92
CA PRO A 114 16.36 -6.40 -7.77
C PRO A 114 16.06 -6.29 -9.27
N PRO A 115 17.09 -6.17 -10.14
CA PRO A 115 16.90 -5.93 -11.57
C PRO A 115 16.18 -7.07 -12.30
N GLU A 116 16.37 -8.32 -11.88
CA GLU A 116 15.74 -9.49 -12.50
C GLU A 116 14.21 -9.53 -12.30
N LYS A 117 13.69 -8.76 -11.33
CA LYS A 117 12.25 -8.68 -11.08
C LYS A 117 11.59 -7.49 -11.77
N TYR A 118 12.37 -6.56 -12.33
CA TYR A 118 11.88 -5.29 -12.83
C TYR A 118 10.72 -5.44 -13.82
N GLU A 119 10.91 -6.15 -14.94
CA GLU A 119 9.86 -6.31 -15.96
C GLU A 119 8.59 -6.99 -15.41
N ARG A 120 8.78 -7.99 -14.53
CA ARG A 120 7.66 -8.68 -13.87
C ARG A 120 6.89 -7.70 -12.97
N TYR A 121 7.59 -6.85 -12.24
CA TYR A 121 7.00 -5.87 -11.34
C TYR A 121 6.37 -4.70 -12.09
N VAL A 122 6.94 -4.26 -13.22
CA VAL A 122 6.26 -3.32 -14.13
C VAL A 122 4.93 -3.91 -14.58
N THR A 123 4.95 -5.16 -15.06
CA THR A 123 3.73 -5.83 -15.56
C THR A 123 2.68 -5.99 -14.46
N PHE A 124 3.09 -6.36 -13.25
CA PHE A 124 2.17 -6.68 -12.17
C PHE A 124 1.67 -5.42 -11.42
N TYR A 125 2.59 -4.52 -11.05
CA TYR A 125 2.27 -3.37 -10.20
C TYR A 125 2.05 -2.07 -10.98
N ALA A 126 2.79 -1.80 -12.06
CA ALA A 126 2.71 -0.51 -12.75
C ALA A 126 1.66 -0.49 -13.88
N ARG A 127 1.28 -1.65 -14.41
CA ARG A 127 0.33 -1.75 -15.54
C ARG A 127 -1.04 -2.26 -15.09
N PRO A 128 -2.11 -1.98 -15.86
CA PRO A 128 -3.38 -2.66 -15.69
C PRO A 128 -3.23 -4.17 -15.91
N ARG A 129 -3.97 -4.96 -15.14
CA ARG A 129 -4.05 -6.41 -15.34
C ARG A 129 -4.74 -6.69 -16.67
N VAL A 130 -4.20 -7.64 -17.42
CA VAL A 130 -4.77 -8.13 -18.68
C VAL A 130 -5.31 -9.55 -18.45
N PRO A 131 -6.53 -9.86 -18.88
CA PRO A 131 -7.13 -11.19 -18.68
C PRO A 131 -6.34 -12.27 -19.41
N LYS A 132 -6.13 -13.40 -18.70
CA LYS A 132 -5.49 -14.59 -19.27
C LYS A 132 -6.53 -15.53 -19.85
N LEU A 133 -6.90 -15.26 -21.11
CA LEU A 133 -7.92 -16.04 -21.81
C LEU A 133 -7.42 -17.46 -22.11
N LYS A 134 -8.25 -18.44 -21.77
CA LYS A 134 -8.08 -19.86 -22.09
C LYS A 134 -8.71 -20.17 -23.45
N THR A 135 -8.24 -21.26 -24.00
CA THR A 135 -8.72 -21.88 -25.24
C THR A 135 -9.07 -23.34 -24.98
N LYS A 136 -9.74 -23.99 -25.93
CA LYS A 136 -10.00 -25.43 -25.84
C LYS A 136 -8.71 -26.26 -25.70
N GLU A 137 -7.58 -25.78 -26.22
CA GLU A 137 -6.29 -26.48 -26.12
C GLU A 137 -5.78 -26.58 -24.69
N ASP A 138 -6.14 -25.62 -23.83
CA ASP A 138 -5.76 -25.61 -22.42
C ASP A 138 -6.38 -26.77 -21.64
N PHE A 139 -7.46 -27.37 -22.15
CA PHE A 139 -8.18 -28.48 -21.52
C PHE A 139 -7.94 -29.83 -22.21
N ARG A 140 -7.00 -29.90 -23.16
CA ARG A 140 -6.71 -31.12 -23.95
C ARG A 140 -6.38 -32.38 -23.13
N PHE A 141 -6.07 -32.22 -21.84
CA PHE A 141 -5.78 -33.32 -20.92
C PHE A 141 -7.04 -33.98 -20.34
N LEU A 142 -8.20 -33.32 -20.43
CA LEU A 142 -9.49 -33.87 -20.05
C LEU A 142 -10.03 -34.74 -21.19
N LYS A 143 -10.10 -36.05 -20.95
CA LYS A 143 -10.66 -37.01 -21.91
C LYS A 143 -12.17 -37.08 -21.76
N ASP A 144 -12.86 -37.43 -22.85
CA ASP A 144 -14.29 -37.74 -22.89
C ASP A 144 -15.25 -36.59 -22.53
N ILE A 145 -14.79 -35.34 -22.63
CA ILE A 145 -15.67 -34.16 -22.48
C ILE A 145 -16.29 -33.79 -23.85
N PRO A 146 -17.64 -33.67 -23.92
CA PRO A 146 -18.31 -33.20 -25.12
C PRO A 146 -17.81 -31.80 -25.56
N ASP A 147 -17.66 -31.56 -26.86
CA ASP A 147 -17.10 -30.30 -27.39
C ASP A 147 -17.96 -29.06 -27.04
N ASP A 148 -19.27 -29.24 -26.92
CA ASP A 148 -20.23 -28.23 -26.47
C ASP A 148 -19.99 -27.85 -25.00
N VAL A 149 -19.79 -28.85 -24.13
CA VAL A 149 -19.45 -28.63 -22.70
C VAL A 149 -18.10 -27.94 -22.59
N LEU A 150 -17.11 -28.35 -23.38
CA LEU A 150 -15.79 -27.72 -23.38
C LEU A 150 -15.84 -26.26 -23.87
N THR A 151 -16.69 -25.96 -24.86
CA THR A 151 -16.89 -24.59 -25.34
C THR A 151 -17.49 -23.72 -24.23
N GLN A 152 -18.53 -24.23 -23.56
CA GLN A 152 -19.18 -23.52 -22.46
C GLN A 152 -18.20 -23.21 -21.32
N TRP A 153 -17.37 -24.18 -20.90
CA TRP A 153 -16.39 -23.94 -19.84
C TRP A 153 -15.34 -22.90 -20.21
N VAL A 154 -14.85 -22.91 -21.46
CA VAL A 154 -13.90 -21.89 -21.93
C VAL A 154 -14.56 -20.51 -21.91
N GLU A 155 -15.82 -20.40 -22.33
CA GLU A 155 -16.56 -19.14 -22.31
C GLU A 155 -16.80 -18.64 -20.87
N GLU A 156 -17.24 -19.51 -19.97
CA GLU A 156 -17.45 -19.21 -18.54
C GLU A 156 -16.14 -18.78 -17.86
N ASP A 157 -15.06 -19.57 -17.97
CA ASP A 157 -13.75 -19.25 -17.40
C ASP A 157 -13.19 -17.91 -17.93
N ASN A 158 -13.36 -17.64 -19.24
CA ASN A 158 -12.89 -16.40 -19.84
C ASN A 158 -13.71 -15.20 -19.37
N GLN A 159 -15.02 -15.35 -19.24
CA GLN A 159 -15.90 -14.30 -18.74
C GLN A 159 -15.55 -13.97 -17.28
N GLU A 160 -15.37 -14.98 -16.42
CA GLU A 160 -14.94 -14.80 -15.03
C GLU A 160 -13.57 -14.10 -14.93
N GLU A 161 -12.59 -14.47 -15.75
CA GLU A 161 -11.26 -13.82 -15.73
C GLU A 161 -11.32 -12.37 -16.24
N ILE A 162 -12.17 -12.06 -17.23
CA ILE A 162 -12.39 -10.69 -17.71
C ILE A 162 -13.01 -9.85 -16.58
N GLU A 163 -14.08 -10.33 -15.95
CA GLU A 163 -14.78 -9.63 -14.86
C GLU A 163 -13.84 -9.40 -13.67
N ALA A 164 -13.05 -10.41 -13.29
CA ALA A 164 -12.06 -10.28 -12.23
C ALA A 164 -10.97 -9.23 -12.56
N CYS A 165 -10.53 -9.16 -13.82
CA CYS A 165 -9.57 -8.14 -14.26
C CYS A 165 -10.16 -6.73 -14.25
N GLU A 166 -11.39 -6.57 -14.73
CA GLU A 166 -12.09 -5.29 -14.73
C GLU A 166 -12.31 -4.78 -13.30
N TYR A 167 -12.76 -5.67 -12.41
CA TYR A 167 -12.93 -5.36 -10.99
C TYR A 167 -11.62 -4.90 -10.34
N LEU A 168 -10.56 -5.69 -10.45
CA LEU A 168 -9.26 -5.36 -9.85
C LEU A 168 -8.68 -4.05 -10.41
N ASN A 169 -8.76 -3.85 -11.73
CA ASN A 169 -8.31 -2.60 -12.35
C ASN A 169 -9.14 -1.40 -11.90
N GLY A 170 -10.44 -1.57 -11.68
CA GLY A 170 -11.32 -0.56 -11.10
C GLY A 170 -10.88 -0.18 -9.69
N LEU A 171 -10.64 -1.17 -8.82
CA LEU A 171 -10.16 -0.93 -7.45
C LEU A 171 -8.83 -0.16 -7.44
N LYS A 172 -7.88 -0.60 -8.28
CA LYS A 172 -6.56 0.02 -8.42
C LYS A 172 -6.64 1.45 -8.93
N SER A 173 -7.50 1.71 -9.92
CA SER A 173 -7.69 3.04 -10.47
C SER A 173 -8.27 3.99 -9.42
N ALA A 174 -9.29 3.56 -8.69
CA ALA A 174 -9.90 4.35 -7.61
C ALA A 174 -8.89 4.67 -6.49
N PHE A 175 -8.05 3.71 -6.11
CA PHE A 175 -6.98 3.93 -5.14
C PHE A 175 -5.96 4.96 -5.65
N ILE A 176 -5.51 4.83 -6.90
CA ILE A 176 -4.55 5.77 -7.52
C ILE A 176 -5.13 7.19 -7.54
N GLU A 177 -6.39 7.36 -7.92
CA GLU A 177 -7.08 8.66 -7.93
C GLU A 177 -7.10 9.32 -6.55
N VAL A 178 -7.15 8.54 -5.48
CA VAL A 178 -7.14 9.04 -4.09
C VAL A 178 -5.75 9.48 -3.66
N VAL A 179 -4.71 8.69 -3.97
CA VAL A 179 -3.34 8.96 -3.45
C VAL A 179 -2.57 9.97 -4.31
N GLN A 180 -2.83 9.99 -5.61
CA GLN A 180 -2.08 10.79 -6.57
C GLN A 180 -2.08 12.31 -6.25
N PRO A 181 -3.19 12.96 -5.87
CA PRO A 181 -3.19 14.38 -5.54
C PRO A 181 -2.19 14.73 -4.42
N THR A 182 -2.13 13.92 -3.37
CA THR A 182 -1.20 14.11 -2.26
C THR A 182 0.24 13.88 -2.71
N LEU A 183 0.49 12.87 -3.54
CA LEU A 183 1.82 12.60 -4.07
C LEU A 183 2.34 13.75 -4.94
N PHE A 184 1.51 14.26 -5.85
CA PHE A 184 1.86 15.41 -6.70
C PHE A 184 1.97 16.72 -5.91
N LYS A 185 1.43 16.80 -4.69
CA LYS A 185 1.59 17.95 -3.80
C LYS A 185 2.95 17.94 -3.11
N TYR A 186 3.37 16.80 -2.55
CA TYR A 186 4.59 16.73 -1.73
C TYR A 186 5.85 16.32 -2.50
N PHE A 187 5.71 15.55 -3.57
CA PHE A 187 6.85 15.03 -4.34
C PHE A 187 6.99 15.65 -5.73
N LYS A 188 6.28 16.76 -6.01
CA LYS A 188 6.19 17.39 -7.33
C LYS A 188 7.53 17.55 -8.04
N ALA A 189 8.51 18.14 -7.36
CA ALA A 189 9.80 18.46 -7.96
C ALA A 189 10.49 17.21 -8.52
N SER A 190 10.52 16.13 -7.74
CA SER A 190 11.10 14.85 -8.17
C SER A 190 10.25 14.15 -9.24
N LEU A 191 8.92 14.29 -9.19
CA LEU A 191 8.01 13.70 -10.18
C LEU A 191 8.14 14.38 -11.57
N ASP A 192 8.36 15.70 -11.59
CA ASP A 192 8.52 16.47 -12.83
C ASP A 192 9.81 16.11 -13.60
N GLU A 193 10.78 15.47 -12.94
CA GLU A 193 12.07 15.05 -13.50
C GLU A 193 12.08 13.59 -14.00
N LEU A 194 10.99 12.84 -13.81
CA LEU A 194 10.96 11.42 -14.15
C LEU A 194 10.92 11.16 -15.65
N ASP A 195 11.82 10.30 -16.11
CA ASP A 195 11.78 9.69 -17.44
C ASP A 195 10.85 8.45 -17.47
N ALA A 196 10.83 7.73 -18.60
CA ALA A 196 9.97 6.56 -18.76
C ALA A 196 10.27 5.44 -17.75
N GLU A 197 11.54 5.23 -17.38
CA GLU A 197 11.91 4.25 -16.36
C GLU A 197 11.49 4.73 -14.98
N GLY A 198 11.73 6.00 -14.67
CA GLY A 198 11.29 6.64 -13.44
C GLY A 198 9.79 6.50 -13.19
N TRP A 199 8.96 6.70 -14.22
CA TRP A 199 7.51 6.50 -14.12
C TRP A 199 7.11 5.04 -13.90
N ASN A 200 7.83 4.08 -14.48
CA ASN A 200 7.60 2.65 -14.22
C ASN A 200 7.92 2.32 -12.76
N ARG A 201 9.04 2.81 -12.23
CA ARG A 201 9.47 2.60 -10.85
C ARG A 201 8.51 3.23 -9.84
N TYR A 202 8.06 4.46 -10.11
CA TYR A 202 6.96 5.10 -9.38
C TYR A 202 5.69 4.23 -9.40
N GLY A 203 5.30 3.74 -10.58
CA GLY A 203 4.14 2.85 -10.74
C GLY A 203 4.28 1.54 -9.96
N ILE A 204 5.50 0.98 -9.86
CA ILE A 204 5.77 -0.19 -9.03
C ILE A 204 5.55 0.13 -7.56
N ALA A 205 6.09 1.24 -7.05
CA ALA A 205 5.96 1.60 -5.64
C ALA A 205 4.49 1.83 -5.23
N VAL A 206 3.74 2.59 -6.04
CA VAL A 206 2.31 2.83 -5.80
C VAL A 206 1.50 1.54 -5.93
N GLY A 207 1.77 0.74 -6.97
CA GLY A 207 1.06 -0.51 -7.22
C GLY A 207 1.31 -1.58 -6.17
N ALA A 208 2.52 -1.67 -5.62
CA ALA A 208 2.83 -2.58 -4.53
C ALA A 208 2.09 -2.19 -3.24
N ALA A 209 2.04 -0.90 -2.93
CA ALA A 209 1.26 -0.41 -1.80
C ALA A 209 -0.24 -0.67 -1.95
N PHE A 210 -0.78 -0.54 -3.17
CA PHE A 210 -2.17 -0.91 -3.47
C PHE A 210 -2.45 -2.38 -3.18
N GLU A 211 -1.58 -3.31 -3.61
CA GLU A 211 -1.80 -4.74 -3.38
C GLU A 211 -1.82 -5.08 -1.89
N CYS A 212 -0.88 -4.55 -1.09
CA CYS A 212 -0.90 -4.76 0.37
C CYS A 212 -2.15 -4.16 1.02
N TYR A 213 -2.52 -2.94 0.65
CA TYR A 213 -3.73 -2.28 1.14
C TYR A 213 -4.99 -3.10 0.81
N ARG A 214 -5.12 -3.58 -0.43
CA ARG A 214 -6.25 -4.39 -0.87
C ARG A 214 -6.32 -5.70 -0.11
N GLU A 215 -5.21 -6.43 -0.01
CA GLU A 215 -5.15 -7.69 0.73
C GLU A 215 -5.54 -7.51 2.20
N ASP A 216 -5.04 -6.47 2.87
CA ASP A 216 -5.40 -6.15 4.25
C ASP A 216 -6.91 -5.84 4.40
N CYS A 217 -7.50 -5.10 3.45
CA CYS A 217 -8.94 -4.84 3.44
C CYS A 217 -9.77 -6.11 3.18
N ASP A 218 -9.39 -6.91 2.20
CA ASP A 218 -10.05 -8.18 1.86
C ASP A 218 -10.01 -9.15 3.07
N ASP A 219 -8.88 -9.23 3.77
CA ASP A 219 -8.72 -10.00 5.00
C ASP A 219 -9.65 -9.50 6.10
N LEU A 220 -9.73 -8.18 6.30
CA LEU A 220 -10.63 -7.59 7.30
C LEU A 220 -12.10 -7.91 6.99
N CYS A 221 -12.52 -7.81 5.74
CA CYS A 221 -13.85 -8.22 5.28
C CYS A 221 -14.09 -9.70 5.57
N TYR A 222 -13.13 -10.56 5.21
CA TYR A 222 -13.20 -12.00 5.47
C TYR A 222 -13.37 -12.32 6.95
N TYR A 223 -12.57 -11.71 7.84
CA TYR A 223 -12.67 -11.94 9.28
C TYR A 223 -14.01 -11.49 9.85
N LEU A 224 -14.56 -10.39 9.33
CA LEU A 224 -15.90 -9.92 9.70
C LEU A 224 -16.98 -10.92 9.26
N GLU A 225 -16.94 -11.38 8.00
CA GLU A 225 -17.90 -12.36 7.47
C GLU A 225 -17.87 -13.70 8.20
N LYS A 226 -16.70 -14.14 8.67
CA LYS A 226 -16.54 -15.38 9.43
C LYS A 226 -16.91 -15.26 10.92
N GLY A 227 -17.31 -14.08 11.38
CA GLY A 227 -17.63 -13.83 12.79
C GLY A 227 -16.39 -13.86 13.70
N CYS A 228 -15.19 -13.72 13.14
CA CYS A 228 -13.94 -13.63 13.92
C CYS A 228 -13.79 -12.26 14.61
N LEU A 229 -14.63 -11.28 14.24
CA LEU A 229 -14.62 -9.89 14.71
C LEU A 229 -15.98 -9.45 15.29
N ASP A 230 -16.63 -10.35 16.03
CA ASP A 230 -17.87 -10.04 16.73
C ASP A 230 -17.65 -9.18 17.99
N GLU A 231 -16.46 -9.28 18.59
CA GLU A 231 -16.04 -8.48 19.74
C GLU A 231 -14.67 -7.83 19.47
N ASP A 232 -14.32 -6.81 20.27
CA ASP A 232 -12.99 -6.17 20.21
C ASP A 232 -11.93 -7.15 20.71
N SER A 233 -10.96 -7.49 19.85
CA SER A 233 -9.85 -8.38 20.20
C SER A 233 -8.86 -7.73 21.18
N GLY A 234 -8.88 -6.40 21.30
CA GLY A 234 -7.88 -5.61 22.02
C GLY A 234 -6.55 -5.46 21.28
N LEU A 235 -6.37 -6.08 20.11
CA LEU A 235 -5.18 -6.01 19.27
C LEU A 235 -5.32 -4.92 18.18
N ASP A 236 -4.21 -4.57 17.53
CA ASP A 236 -4.25 -3.90 16.22
C ASP A 236 -4.49 -4.94 15.11
N PHE A 237 -4.79 -4.45 13.91
CA PHE A 237 -5.16 -5.31 12.78
C PHE A 237 -4.08 -6.36 12.47
N TYR A 238 -2.81 -5.97 12.46
CA TYR A 238 -1.71 -6.85 12.07
C TYR A 238 -1.46 -7.96 13.09
N HIS A 239 -1.49 -7.63 14.39
CA HIS A 239 -1.37 -8.64 15.42
C HIS A 239 -2.57 -9.60 15.42
N PHE A 240 -3.78 -9.09 15.15
CA PHE A 240 -4.96 -9.92 14.99
C PHE A 240 -4.85 -10.87 13.78
N ALA A 241 -4.45 -10.36 12.61
CA ALA A 241 -4.31 -11.16 11.39
C ALA A 241 -3.28 -12.29 11.56
N ILE A 242 -2.13 -12.00 12.19
CA ILE A 242 -1.10 -13.00 12.52
C ILE A 242 -1.68 -14.08 13.43
N GLN A 243 -2.40 -13.70 14.48
CA GLN A 243 -3.03 -14.67 15.39
C GLN A 243 -4.02 -15.57 14.63
N MET A 244 -4.89 -14.99 13.80
CA MET A 244 -5.87 -15.74 13.01
C MET A 244 -5.19 -16.73 12.07
N GLN A 245 -4.09 -16.33 11.42
CA GLN A 245 -3.31 -17.22 10.56
C GLN A 245 -2.72 -18.41 11.33
N HIS A 246 -2.19 -18.17 12.54
CA HIS A 246 -1.71 -19.24 13.40
C HIS A 246 -2.82 -20.22 13.79
N GLU A 247 -3.97 -19.73 14.24
CA GLU A 247 -5.11 -20.56 14.63
C GLU A 247 -5.65 -21.41 13.46
N GLN A 248 -5.68 -20.85 12.25
CA GLN A 248 -6.05 -21.59 11.05
C GLN A 248 -5.03 -22.71 10.76
N ASN A 249 -3.73 -22.38 10.78
CA ASN A 249 -2.67 -23.36 10.52
C ASN A 249 -2.69 -24.51 11.53
N GLU A 250 -2.93 -24.24 12.81
CA GLU A 250 -3.05 -25.28 13.84
C GLU A 250 -4.27 -26.18 13.62
N LYS A 251 -5.41 -25.62 13.20
CA LYS A 251 -6.62 -26.39 12.84
C LYS A 251 -6.38 -27.32 11.63
N TYR A 252 -5.63 -26.86 10.63
CA TYR A 252 -5.27 -27.66 9.45
C TYR A 252 -4.21 -28.73 9.75
N MET A 253 -3.31 -28.50 10.72
CA MET A 253 -2.30 -29.48 11.12
C MET A 253 -2.73 -30.42 12.26
N SER A 254 -3.93 -30.23 12.82
CA SER A 254 -4.49 -31.10 13.85
C SER A 254 -4.70 -32.53 13.32
N PRO A 255 -4.27 -33.58 14.06
CA PRO A 255 -4.42 -34.97 13.65
C PRO A 255 -5.87 -35.46 13.50
N ALA A 256 -6.87 -34.63 13.82
CA ALA A 256 -8.29 -34.92 13.54
C ALA A 256 -8.70 -34.74 12.07
N ASN A 257 -7.85 -34.13 11.22
CA ASN A 257 -8.10 -33.88 9.80
C ASN A 257 -7.17 -34.68 8.84
N LYS A 258 -6.61 -35.82 9.31
CA LYS A 258 -5.90 -36.80 8.46
C LYS A 258 -6.61 -38.14 8.44
#